data_AF-A0A7W7Q0J3-F1
#
_entry.id   AF-A0A7W7Q0J3-F1
#
_cell.length_a   1.000
_cell.length_b   1.000
_cell.length_c   1.000
_cell.angle_alpha   90.00
_cell.angle_beta   90.00
_cell.angle_gamma   90.00
#
_symmetry.space_group_name_H-M   'P 1'
#
loop_
_entity.id
_entity.type
_entity.pdbx_description
1 polymer ?
#
loop_
_entity_poly.entity_id
_entity_poly.type
_entity_poly.pdbx_seq_one_letter_code
_entity_poly.pdbx_strand_id
1 'polypeptide(L)'
;MRSVRGCAVRVVRIGDEASTVGADVRAALTSWGRGHSIVGGIALVGLQPKGVDRSVDAVVVLPRGVLVVVGVDLPDPAVRLDAPLSGQWKTDGWPLTRGDGAVNPAADAVSVVGALRRRLEEAKVEPLPVGMVVAVGPYVSQVHQPTSDLLRGVRILHPEPKTLLNAARELAVHQRPCTITQARAIIAALAPDLEDVDLSGEGFTSAAVPEMAAASTTLIPRVQTAQRPAAAGPSKGKPKQKPLHWLPTGAAVLVALLLLTGIVYAVASSGSADEGTKGAASTRTETSGVIVDGLTFEPRGTVTDTDCAAHAYGDVQVWLERNRCSELVRARYESTTDGKRAAVLVAVLRFPETVLAGELNAVADKPGSGAIADASTEGDPWPGKAKPFFESAAFASGREGNSLKLVQAVWVGEPSTADDATLTKIANSALEIQVNA
;
A
#
# COMPACT_ATOMS: atom_id res chain seq x y z
N MET A 1 30.41 -13.54 -14.19
CA MET A 1 29.43 -12.76 -13.40
C MET A 1 28.54 -13.73 -12.65
N ARG A 2 28.73 -13.88 -11.33
CA ARG A 2 27.89 -14.75 -10.51
C ARG A 2 26.53 -14.07 -10.31
N SER A 3 25.46 -14.76 -10.72
CA SER A 3 24.07 -14.40 -10.44
C SER A 3 23.89 -14.20 -8.93
N VAL A 4 23.65 -12.96 -8.51
CA VAL A 4 23.26 -12.66 -7.12
C VAL A 4 21.76 -12.86 -7.03
N ARG A 5 21.37 -14.07 -6.60
CA ARG A 5 20.01 -14.44 -6.25
C ARG A 5 19.48 -13.45 -5.19
N GLY A 6 18.41 -12.72 -5.51
CA GLY A 6 17.73 -11.86 -4.55
C GLY A 6 17.09 -12.70 -3.46
N CYS A 7 17.38 -12.40 -2.19
CA CYS A 7 16.71 -13.02 -1.05
C CYS A 7 16.58 -12.01 0.07
N ALA A 8 15.51 -12.11 0.84
CA ALA A 8 14.98 -11.18 1.81
C ALA A 8 15.85 -10.77 3.02
N VAL A 9 15.28 -9.97 3.94
CA VAL A 9 15.71 -9.79 5.34
C VAL A 9 16.23 -11.11 5.85
N ARG A 10 17.44 -11.07 6.41
CA ARG A 10 18.11 -12.29 6.82
C ARG A 10 17.41 -12.86 8.05
N VAL A 11 16.67 -13.94 7.84
CA VAL A 11 16.06 -14.73 8.90
C VAL A 11 17.10 -15.73 9.43
N VAL A 12 17.40 -15.62 10.72
CA VAL A 12 18.30 -16.49 11.46
C VAL A 12 17.49 -17.22 12.51
N ARG A 13 17.45 -18.56 12.42
CA ARG A 13 16.77 -19.40 13.40
C ARG A 13 17.68 -19.60 14.60
N ILE A 14 17.20 -19.23 15.78
CA ILE A 14 17.91 -19.35 17.06
C ILE A 14 17.35 -20.51 17.89
N GLY A 15 16.05 -20.76 17.80
CA GLY A 15 15.39 -21.80 18.57
C GLY A 15 14.19 -22.42 17.87
N ASP A 16 13.36 -23.07 18.67
CA ASP A 16 12.12 -23.70 18.23
C ASP A 16 10.99 -22.68 18.02
N GLU A 17 9.95 -23.15 17.35
CA GLU A 17 8.76 -22.38 17.04
C GLU A 17 7.96 -22.05 18.30
N ALA A 18 7.68 -20.77 18.53
CA ALA A 18 7.06 -20.28 19.77
C ALA A 18 5.53 -20.28 19.74
N SER A 19 4.94 -20.26 18.54
CA SER A 19 3.49 -20.27 18.29
C SER A 19 3.18 -20.88 16.93
N THR A 20 1.94 -21.29 16.72
CA THR A 20 1.48 -21.83 15.43
C THR A 20 1.52 -20.74 14.35
N VAL A 21 1.09 -19.53 14.69
CA VAL A 21 1.19 -18.35 13.81
C VAL A 21 2.64 -17.93 13.51
N GLY A 22 3.62 -18.47 14.25
CA GLY A 22 5.04 -18.26 14.02
C GLY A 22 5.52 -18.66 12.62
N ALA A 23 4.85 -19.63 11.98
CA ALA A 23 5.12 -20.01 10.60
C ALA A 23 4.81 -18.88 9.62
N ASP A 24 3.68 -18.19 9.82
CA ASP A 24 3.24 -17.06 8.99
C ASP A 24 4.16 -15.85 9.22
N VAL A 25 4.57 -15.59 10.46
CA VAL A 25 5.57 -14.55 10.80
C VAL A 25 6.87 -14.80 10.03
N ARG A 26 7.38 -16.04 10.03
CA ARG A 26 8.59 -16.38 9.26
C ARG A 26 8.37 -16.16 7.78
N ALA A 27 7.27 -16.65 7.22
CA ALA A 27 6.94 -16.50 5.80
C ALA A 27 6.90 -15.02 5.41
N ALA A 28 6.24 -14.18 6.21
CA ALA A 28 6.19 -12.73 6.02
C ALA A 28 7.60 -12.12 6.03
N LEU A 29 8.42 -12.39 7.05
CA LEU A 29 9.78 -11.86 7.14
C LEU A 29 10.67 -12.30 5.96
N THR A 30 10.54 -13.55 5.52
CA THR A 30 11.29 -14.07 4.36
C THR A 30 10.87 -13.49 3.01
N SER A 31 9.78 -12.72 2.95
CA SER A 31 9.36 -12.01 1.74
C SER A 31 9.89 -10.57 1.64
N TRP A 32 10.45 -10.02 2.72
CA TRP A 32 10.93 -8.63 2.75
C TRP A 32 12.28 -8.47 2.03
N GLY A 33 12.45 -7.68 0.98
CA GLY A 33 13.73 -7.56 0.25
C GLY A 33 14.96 -7.06 1.04
N ARG A 34 16.18 -7.20 0.47
CA ARG A 34 17.45 -6.70 1.08
C ARG A 34 17.64 -5.20 1.02
N GLY A 35 18.53 -4.73 1.89
CA GLY A 35 19.14 -3.41 1.82
C GLY A 35 18.19 -2.27 2.14
N HIS A 36 18.67 -1.06 1.93
CA HIS A 36 17.97 0.19 2.23
C HIS A 36 16.69 0.43 1.40
N SER A 37 16.40 -0.41 0.39
CA SER A 37 15.28 -0.21 -0.54
C SER A 37 13.91 -0.63 -0.01
N ILE A 38 13.82 -1.43 1.05
CA ILE A 38 12.54 -1.82 1.66
C ILE A 38 12.51 -1.51 3.16
N VAL A 39 13.24 -2.27 3.98
CA VAL A 39 13.45 -2.02 5.43
C VAL A 39 14.85 -2.52 5.89
N GLY A 40 15.40 -3.56 5.26
CA GLY A 40 16.69 -4.16 5.67
C GLY A 40 16.63 -4.85 7.04
N GLY A 41 17.76 -5.27 7.58
CA GLY A 41 17.88 -5.81 8.94
C GLY A 41 17.94 -7.34 9.04
N ILE A 42 17.94 -7.82 10.28
CA ILE A 42 18.11 -9.24 10.63
C ILE A 42 16.97 -9.66 11.57
N ALA A 43 16.33 -10.78 11.26
CA ALA A 43 15.31 -11.38 12.11
C ALA A 43 15.88 -12.59 12.86
N LEU A 44 15.88 -12.54 14.19
CA LEU A 44 16.24 -13.63 15.09
C LEU A 44 14.96 -14.37 15.49
N VAL A 45 14.75 -15.58 14.99
CA VAL A 45 13.50 -16.34 15.15
C VAL A 45 13.63 -17.41 16.22
N GLY A 46 12.61 -17.56 17.07
CA GLY A 46 12.60 -18.53 18.16
C GLY A 46 13.54 -18.16 19.32
N LEU A 47 13.85 -16.87 19.47
CA LEU A 47 14.73 -16.39 20.54
C LEU A 47 14.03 -16.53 21.89
N GLN A 48 14.70 -17.10 22.89
CA GLN A 48 14.25 -17.06 24.28
C GLN A 48 15.03 -16.02 25.09
N PRO A 49 14.43 -14.88 25.49
CA PRO A 49 15.10 -13.92 26.34
C PRO A 49 15.44 -14.53 27.70
N LYS A 50 16.65 -14.27 28.21
CA LYS A 50 17.05 -14.71 29.55
C LYS A 50 16.10 -14.14 30.62
N GLY A 51 15.65 -15.00 31.53
CA GLY A 51 14.71 -14.64 32.59
C GLY A 51 13.24 -14.63 32.15
N VAL A 52 12.94 -15.11 30.94
CA VAL A 52 11.57 -15.37 30.49
C VAL A 52 11.46 -16.82 30.01
N ASP A 53 10.47 -17.55 30.52
CA ASP A 53 10.26 -18.97 30.23
C ASP A 53 9.57 -19.23 28.88
N ARG A 54 9.49 -18.20 28.02
CA ARG A 54 8.81 -18.26 26.73
C ARG A 54 9.68 -17.67 25.63
N SER A 55 9.79 -18.41 24.52
CA SER A 55 10.41 -17.93 23.29
C SER A 55 9.52 -16.92 22.58
N VAL A 56 10.13 -16.03 21.80
CA VAL A 56 9.41 -15.16 20.86
C VAL A 56 9.51 -15.69 19.44
N ASP A 57 8.51 -15.36 18.63
CA ASP A 57 8.50 -15.75 17.23
C ASP A 57 9.58 -15.02 16.44
N ALA A 58 9.80 -13.72 16.69
CA ALA A 58 10.94 -13.02 16.13
C ALA A 58 11.39 -11.81 16.95
N VAL A 59 12.69 -11.53 16.97
CA VAL A 59 13.24 -10.19 17.22
C VAL A 59 13.89 -9.70 15.94
N VAL A 60 13.36 -8.63 15.37
CA VAL A 60 13.87 -8.02 14.13
C VAL A 60 14.71 -6.80 14.47
N VAL A 61 16.02 -6.90 14.25
CA VAL A 61 16.95 -5.78 14.38
C VAL A 61 16.97 -5.05 13.04
N LEU A 62 16.42 -3.84 13.02
CA LEU A 62 16.28 -3.01 11.83
C LEU A 62 17.28 -1.85 11.88
N PRO A 63 17.64 -1.26 10.72
CA PRO A 63 18.48 -0.08 10.69
C PRO A 63 17.89 1.11 11.47
N ARG A 64 16.59 1.15 11.80
CA ARG A 64 15.96 2.29 12.48
C ARG A 64 15.19 1.92 13.75
N GLY A 65 15.43 0.72 14.30
CA GLY A 65 14.76 0.27 15.52
C GLY A 65 14.87 -1.23 15.73
N VAL A 66 14.26 -1.70 16.82
CA VAL A 66 14.12 -3.13 17.11
C VAL A 66 12.64 -3.44 17.17
N LEU A 67 12.23 -4.52 16.53
CA LEU A 67 10.86 -5.02 16.57
C LEU A 67 10.82 -6.35 17.31
N VAL A 68 9.89 -6.50 18.24
CA VAL A 68 9.64 -7.79 18.91
C VAL A 68 8.29 -8.30 18.44
N VAL A 69 8.29 -9.48 17.82
CA VAL A 69 7.09 -10.14 17.31
C VAL A 69 6.76 -11.32 18.22
N VAL A 70 5.57 -11.30 18.80
CA VAL A 70 5.05 -12.37 19.66
C VAL A 70 3.74 -12.88 19.09
N GLY A 71 3.68 -14.18 18.85
CA GLY A 71 2.54 -14.89 18.33
C GLY A 71 1.51 -15.22 19.40
N VAL A 72 0.25 -15.00 19.02
CA VAL A 72 -0.94 -15.38 19.77
C VAL A 72 -1.80 -16.25 18.88
N ASP A 73 -1.92 -17.52 19.26
CA ASP A 73 -2.81 -18.46 18.63
C ASP A 73 -4.21 -18.30 19.21
N LEU A 74 -5.15 -17.87 18.36
CA LEU A 74 -6.58 -17.91 18.65
C LEU A 74 -7.10 -19.36 18.46
N PRO A 75 -8.14 -19.75 19.20
CA PRO A 75 -8.76 -21.07 19.02
C PRO A 75 -9.37 -21.24 17.63
N ASP A 76 -9.97 -20.18 17.10
CA ASP A 76 -10.67 -20.15 15.82
C ASP A 76 -10.31 -18.87 15.05
N PRO A 77 -10.41 -18.87 13.70
CA PRO A 77 -10.39 -17.64 12.91
C PRO A 77 -11.45 -16.65 13.39
N ALA A 78 -11.15 -15.36 13.35
CA ALA A 78 -12.08 -14.31 13.75
C ALA A 78 -12.30 -13.28 12.64
N VAL A 79 -13.52 -12.81 12.45
CA VAL A 79 -13.79 -11.69 11.55
C VAL A 79 -13.32 -10.40 12.22
N ARG A 80 -13.63 -10.24 13.51
CA ARG A 80 -13.27 -9.07 14.30
C ARG A 80 -12.60 -9.50 15.60
N LEU A 81 -11.47 -8.87 15.88
CA LEU A 81 -10.75 -8.99 17.14
C LEU A 81 -10.69 -7.62 17.83
N ASP A 82 -11.36 -7.48 18.97
CA ASP A 82 -11.14 -6.35 19.88
C ASP A 82 -10.01 -6.74 20.85
N ALA A 83 -8.82 -6.17 20.65
CA ALA A 83 -7.59 -6.56 21.32
C ALA A 83 -6.92 -5.37 22.03
N PRO A 84 -7.40 -4.95 23.20
CA PRO A 84 -6.69 -3.97 23.99
C PRO A 84 -5.42 -4.59 24.62
N LEU A 85 -4.36 -3.80 24.77
CA LEU A 85 -3.13 -4.25 25.43
C LEU A 85 -3.35 -4.58 26.92
N SER A 86 -4.36 -3.99 27.54
CA SER A 86 -4.82 -4.30 28.89
C SER A 86 -6.30 -4.63 28.91
N GLY A 87 -6.71 -5.64 29.67
CA GLY A 87 -8.09 -6.09 29.78
C GLY A 87 -8.39 -7.33 28.93
N GLN A 88 -9.66 -7.69 28.80
CA GLN A 88 -10.05 -8.93 28.12
C GLN A 88 -10.20 -8.72 26.61
N TRP A 89 -9.61 -9.60 25.82
CA TRP A 89 -9.80 -9.64 24.37
C TRP A 89 -11.17 -10.19 24.01
N LYS A 90 -11.72 -9.78 22.87
CA LYS A 90 -12.96 -10.35 22.34
C LYS A 90 -12.81 -10.75 20.88
N THR A 91 -13.29 -11.93 20.54
CA THR A 91 -13.40 -12.43 19.17
C THR A 91 -14.88 -12.42 18.79
N ASP A 92 -15.22 -11.68 17.73
CA ASP A 92 -16.59 -11.55 17.22
C ASP A 92 -17.60 -11.16 18.31
N GLY A 93 -17.17 -10.28 19.23
CA GLY A 93 -17.96 -9.78 20.34
C GLY A 93 -17.94 -10.63 21.62
N TRP A 94 -17.39 -11.85 21.55
CA TRP A 94 -17.33 -12.77 22.67
C TRP A 94 -15.99 -12.70 23.40
N PRO A 95 -15.98 -12.70 24.76
CA PRO A 95 -14.75 -12.78 25.53
C PRO A 95 -13.88 -13.96 25.14
N LEU A 96 -12.62 -13.68 24.81
CA LEU A 96 -11.62 -14.73 24.61
C LEU A 96 -11.26 -15.34 25.96
N THR A 97 -11.45 -16.65 26.08
CA THR A 97 -11.08 -17.43 27.26
C THR A 97 -9.96 -18.39 26.90
N ARG A 98 -8.91 -18.43 27.71
CA ARG A 98 -7.77 -19.32 27.50
C ARG A 98 -7.74 -20.39 28.59
N GLY A 99 -7.36 -21.62 28.21
CA GLY A 99 -7.31 -22.76 29.13
C GLY A 99 -6.25 -22.65 30.24
N ASP A 100 -5.27 -21.76 30.09
CA ASP A 100 -4.21 -21.46 31.07
C ASP A 100 -4.63 -20.40 32.12
N GLY A 101 -5.84 -19.83 32.00
CA GLY A 101 -6.35 -18.79 32.89
C GLY A 101 -5.82 -17.37 32.63
N ALA A 102 -4.98 -17.15 31.61
CA ALA A 102 -4.51 -15.82 31.25
C ALA A 102 -5.66 -14.96 30.70
N VAL A 103 -5.88 -13.78 31.32
CA VAL A 103 -7.00 -12.89 30.98
C VAL A 103 -6.72 -12.09 29.69
N ASN A 104 -5.44 -11.79 29.40
CA ASN A 104 -5.04 -11.02 28.23
C ASN A 104 -3.87 -11.71 27.49
N PRO A 105 -4.06 -12.11 26.23
CA PRO A 105 -3.00 -12.73 25.44
C PRO A 105 -1.74 -11.92 25.22
N ALA A 106 -1.82 -10.59 25.23
CA ALA A 106 -0.69 -9.69 25.05
C ALA A 106 0.12 -9.46 26.32
N ALA A 107 -0.33 -9.94 27.49
CA ALA A 107 0.41 -9.78 28.75
C ALA A 107 1.82 -10.40 28.66
N ASP A 108 1.92 -11.57 28.04
CA ASP A 108 3.20 -12.26 27.80
C ASP A 108 4.12 -11.42 26.91
N ALA A 109 3.56 -10.85 25.83
CA ALA A 109 4.31 -9.99 24.94
C ALA A 109 4.88 -8.77 25.68
N VAL A 110 4.09 -8.14 26.55
CA VAL A 110 4.54 -6.99 27.38
C VAL A 110 5.67 -7.39 28.32
N SER A 111 5.56 -8.55 28.97
CA SER A 111 6.61 -9.08 29.84
C SER A 111 7.92 -9.30 29.08
N VAL A 112 7.84 -9.95 27.92
CA VAL A 112 8.99 -10.24 27.06
C VAL A 112 9.66 -8.96 26.57
N VAL A 113 8.91 -8.00 26.05
CA VAL A 113 9.48 -6.72 25.59
C VAL A 113 10.14 -5.97 26.73
N GLY A 114 9.56 -6.01 27.93
CA GLY A 114 10.18 -5.46 29.14
C GLY A 114 11.52 -6.12 29.49
N ALA A 115 11.60 -7.45 29.41
CA ALA A 115 12.85 -8.19 29.65
C ALA A 115 13.91 -7.87 28.59
N LEU A 116 13.51 -7.77 27.31
CA LEU A 116 14.41 -7.42 26.22
C LEU A 116 14.99 -6.00 26.38
N ARG A 117 14.15 -5.03 26.74
CA ARG A 117 14.59 -3.64 27.00
C ARG A 117 15.62 -3.59 28.13
N ARG A 118 15.32 -4.23 29.27
CA ARG A 118 16.28 -4.32 30.40
C ARG A 118 17.60 -4.95 29.96
N ARG A 119 17.55 -6.01 29.15
CA ARG A 119 18.76 -6.68 28.65
C ARG A 119 19.62 -5.77 27.76
N LEU A 120 18.99 -5.00 26.87
CA LEU A 120 19.70 -4.04 26.01
C LEU A 120 20.29 -2.89 26.84
N GLU A 121 19.57 -2.42 27.87
CA GLU A 121 20.04 -1.42 28.82
C GLU A 121 21.25 -1.92 29.63
N GLU A 122 21.19 -3.14 30.17
CA GLU A 122 22.30 -3.80 30.88
C GLU A 122 23.54 -3.98 29.99
N ALA A 123 23.32 -4.28 28.71
CA ALA A 123 24.37 -4.37 27.71
C ALA A 123 24.91 -3.00 27.25
N LYS A 124 24.37 -1.90 27.79
CA LYS A 124 24.75 -0.51 27.48
C LYS A 124 24.66 -0.18 25.99
N VAL A 125 23.69 -0.79 25.32
CA VAL A 125 23.36 -0.43 23.93
C VAL A 125 22.71 0.95 23.94
N GLU A 126 23.11 1.81 23.00
CA GLU A 126 22.45 3.12 22.82
C GLU A 126 20.94 2.94 22.57
N PRO A 127 20.07 3.72 23.23
CA PRO A 127 18.63 3.47 23.17
C PRO A 127 18.09 3.61 21.75
N LEU A 128 17.52 2.52 21.24
CA LEU A 128 16.73 2.48 20.02
C LEU A 128 15.25 2.29 20.36
N PRO A 129 14.32 2.75 19.50
CA PRO A 129 12.91 2.44 19.64
C PRO A 129 12.74 0.93 19.54
N VAL A 130 12.18 0.34 20.60
CA VAL A 130 11.78 -1.06 20.65
C VAL A 130 10.27 -1.11 20.49
N GLY A 131 9.81 -1.43 19.28
CA GLY A 131 8.39 -1.64 18.96
C GLY A 131 7.95 -3.07 19.26
N MET A 132 6.65 -3.24 19.46
CA MET A 132 6.02 -4.55 19.66
C MET A 132 5.01 -4.83 18.56
N VAL A 133 5.06 -6.04 18.03
CA VAL A 133 3.99 -6.63 17.23
C VAL A 133 3.45 -7.85 17.95
N VAL A 134 2.13 -7.88 18.15
CA VAL A 134 1.41 -9.10 18.54
C VAL A 134 0.81 -9.68 17.27
N ALA A 135 1.43 -10.75 16.77
CA ALA A 135 0.98 -11.46 15.58
C ALA A 135 -0.13 -12.43 15.98
N VAL A 136 -1.29 -12.35 15.35
CA VAL A 136 -2.47 -13.14 15.72
C VAL A 136 -2.86 -14.09 14.58
N GLY A 137 -3.06 -15.36 14.90
CA GLY A 137 -3.50 -16.40 13.96
C GLY A 137 -4.60 -17.26 14.57
N PRO A 138 -5.23 -18.19 13.81
CA PRO A 138 -4.86 -18.59 12.46
C PRO A 138 -5.24 -17.57 11.38
N TYR A 139 -6.28 -16.76 11.57
CA TYR A 139 -6.62 -15.62 10.71
C TYR A 139 -7.49 -14.62 11.46
N VAL A 140 -7.27 -13.33 11.22
CA VAL A 140 -8.11 -12.25 11.71
C VAL A 140 -8.31 -11.21 10.60
N SER A 141 -9.56 -10.96 10.21
CA SER A 141 -9.86 -9.98 9.15
C SER A 141 -9.68 -8.54 9.64
N GLN A 142 -10.22 -8.22 10.82
CA GLN A 142 -10.15 -6.87 11.39
C GLN A 142 -9.67 -6.89 12.83
N VAL A 143 -8.67 -6.08 13.14
CA VAL A 143 -8.21 -5.84 14.51
C VAL A 143 -8.60 -4.43 14.94
N HIS A 144 -9.38 -4.36 16.01
CA HIS A 144 -9.69 -3.11 16.69
C HIS A 144 -8.81 -2.99 17.93
N GLN A 145 -7.89 -2.03 17.88
CA GLN A 145 -6.94 -1.71 18.93
C GLN A 145 -7.17 -0.28 19.43
N PRO A 146 -7.16 -0.02 20.74
CA PRO A 146 -7.24 1.34 21.28
C PRO A 146 -6.10 2.24 20.79
N THR A 147 -6.42 3.50 20.48
CA THR A 147 -5.42 4.50 20.04
C THR A 147 -4.30 4.69 21.07
N SER A 148 -4.60 4.55 22.36
CA SER A 148 -3.61 4.59 23.43
C SER A 148 -2.49 3.56 23.28
N ASP A 149 -2.81 2.39 22.72
CA ASP A 149 -1.85 1.30 22.55
C ASP A 149 -1.03 1.51 21.28
N LEU A 150 -1.65 2.04 20.22
CA LEU A 150 -0.95 2.44 19.00
C LEU A 150 0.14 3.49 19.29
N LEU A 151 -0.17 4.47 20.14
CA LEU A 151 0.77 5.51 20.57
C LEU A 151 1.91 5.00 21.45
N ARG A 152 1.76 3.82 22.07
CA ARG A 152 2.81 3.15 22.85
C ARG A 152 3.78 2.34 21.98
N GLY A 153 3.61 2.37 20.66
CA GLY A 153 4.45 1.61 19.73
C GLY A 153 4.10 0.12 19.70
N VAL A 154 2.83 -0.22 19.89
CA VAL A 154 2.32 -1.59 19.79
C VAL A 154 1.42 -1.70 18.57
N ARG A 155 1.56 -2.79 17.81
CA ARG A 155 0.65 -3.18 16.74
C ARG A 155 0.15 -4.59 16.96
N ILE A 156 -1.14 -4.80 16.79
CA ILE A 156 -1.78 -6.12 16.85
C ILE A 156 -2.37 -6.38 15.47
N LEU A 157 -1.96 -7.48 14.83
CA LEU A 157 -2.28 -7.76 13.44
C LEU A 157 -2.16 -9.25 13.11
N HIS A 158 -2.80 -9.68 12.03
CA HIS A 158 -2.47 -10.94 11.37
C HIS A 158 -1.20 -10.76 10.52
N PRO A 159 -0.16 -11.61 10.65
CA PRO A 159 1.17 -11.35 10.12
C PRO A 159 1.33 -11.70 8.63
N GLU A 160 0.59 -11.01 7.77
CA GLU A 160 0.83 -11.01 6.34
C GLU A 160 2.12 -10.21 5.98
N PRO A 161 2.80 -10.52 4.86
CA PRO A 161 3.96 -9.79 4.38
C PRO A 161 3.83 -8.26 4.49
N LYS A 162 2.72 -7.71 3.99
CA LYS A 162 2.47 -6.27 3.92
C LYS A 162 2.12 -5.67 5.29
N THR A 163 1.27 -6.35 6.08
CA THR A 163 0.84 -5.83 7.39
C THR A 163 2.02 -5.77 8.35
N LEU A 164 2.84 -6.81 8.40
CA LEU A 164 4.03 -6.85 9.24
C LEU A 164 5.08 -5.84 8.76
N LEU A 165 5.23 -5.64 7.44
CA LEU A 165 6.16 -4.64 6.87
C LEU A 165 5.75 -3.21 7.23
N ASN A 166 4.45 -2.90 7.13
CA ASN A 166 3.91 -1.61 7.51
C ASN A 166 4.13 -1.35 9.01
N ALA A 167 3.86 -2.34 9.86
CA ALA A 167 4.14 -2.24 11.30
C ALA A 167 5.63 -1.99 11.57
N ALA A 168 6.53 -2.69 10.87
CA ALA A 168 7.97 -2.46 11.00
C ALA A 168 8.36 -1.02 10.62
N ARG A 169 7.81 -0.47 9.54
CA ARG A 169 8.05 0.92 9.11
C ARG A 169 7.51 1.96 10.08
N GLU A 170 6.32 1.73 10.63
CA GLU A 170 5.69 2.63 11.61
C GLU A 170 6.38 2.62 12.98
N LEU A 171 7.01 1.50 13.35
CA LEU A 171 7.62 1.33 14.66
C LEU A 171 9.13 1.61 14.66
N ALA A 172 9.83 1.39 13.54
CA ALA A 172 11.25 1.66 13.38
C ALA A 172 11.50 3.12 12.97
N VAL A 173 11.15 4.06 13.86
CA VAL A 173 11.15 5.50 13.58
C VAL A 173 12.39 6.25 14.06
N HIS A 174 13.46 5.55 14.45
CA HIS A 174 14.67 6.23 14.93
C HIS A 174 15.22 7.16 13.84
N GLN A 175 15.53 8.40 14.18
CA GLN A 175 15.94 9.39 13.19
C GLN A 175 17.27 9.03 12.52
N ARG A 176 18.20 8.44 13.29
CA ARG A 176 19.52 8.06 12.80
C ARG A 176 19.56 6.56 12.51
N PRO A 177 20.03 6.13 11.33
CA PRO A 177 20.29 4.72 11.09
C PRO A 177 21.29 4.15 12.10
N CYS A 178 21.01 2.93 12.56
CA CYS A 178 21.85 2.14 13.42
C CYS A 178 23.16 1.81 12.70
N THR A 179 24.27 1.97 13.43
CA THR A 179 25.59 1.61 12.94
C THR A 179 25.80 0.10 13.04
N ILE A 180 26.73 -0.43 12.25
CA ILE A 180 27.17 -1.84 12.33
C ILE A 180 27.62 -2.18 13.75
N THR A 181 28.32 -1.28 14.44
CA THR A 181 28.77 -1.48 15.83
C THR A 181 27.59 -1.61 16.79
N GLN A 182 26.60 -0.73 16.68
CA GLN A 182 25.38 -0.80 17.51
C GLN A 182 24.58 -2.07 17.20
N ALA A 183 24.37 -2.41 15.93
CA ALA A 183 23.66 -3.62 15.52
C ALA A 183 24.34 -4.88 16.05
N ARG A 184 25.67 -4.94 16.00
CA ARG A 184 26.46 -6.04 16.57
C ARG A 184 26.32 -6.12 18.08
N ALA A 185 26.30 -4.99 18.79
CA ALA A 185 26.09 -4.96 20.24
C ALA A 185 24.69 -5.47 20.63
N ILE A 186 23.66 -5.10 19.85
CA ILE A 186 22.29 -5.63 20.00
C ILE A 186 22.29 -7.13 19.80
N ILE A 187 22.81 -7.62 18.67
CA ILE A 187 22.82 -9.05 18.35
C ILE A 187 23.58 -9.83 19.42
N ALA A 188 24.76 -9.37 19.87
CA ALA A 188 25.52 -10.04 20.92
C ALA A 188 24.79 -10.05 22.28
N ALA A 189 24.01 -9.02 22.59
CA ALA A 189 23.21 -8.97 23.81
C ALA A 189 22.06 -10.00 23.80
N LEU A 190 21.50 -10.24 22.61
CA LEU A 190 20.32 -11.09 22.37
C LEU A 190 20.68 -12.55 22.09
N ALA A 191 21.60 -12.78 21.15
CA ALA A 191 22.06 -14.07 20.67
C ALA A 191 23.60 -14.10 20.66
N PRO A 192 24.25 -14.32 21.83
CA PRO A 192 25.69 -14.23 21.96
C PRO A 192 26.46 -15.26 21.12
N ASP A 193 25.83 -16.39 20.80
CA ASP A 193 26.42 -17.48 20.02
C ASP A 193 26.33 -17.25 18.50
N LEU A 194 25.72 -16.14 18.05
CA LEU A 194 25.58 -15.81 16.64
C LEU A 194 26.82 -15.09 16.11
N GLU A 195 27.61 -15.79 15.31
CA GLU A 195 28.82 -15.25 14.66
C GLU A 195 28.62 -14.92 13.18
N ASP A 196 29.50 -14.06 12.65
CA ASP A 196 29.72 -13.78 11.21
C ASP A 196 28.47 -13.37 10.39
N VAL A 197 27.81 -12.29 10.84
CA VAL A 197 26.69 -11.69 10.12
C VAL A 197 27.16 -10.47 9.31
N ASP A 198 26.95 -10.51 7.98
CA ASP A 198 27.19 -9.36 7.08
C ASP A 198 26.15 -8.25 7.31
N LEU A 199 26.39 -7.43 8.33
CA LEU A 199 25.53 -6.30 8.70
C LEU A 199 25.51 -5.20 7.62
N SER A 200 26.56 -5.10 6.80
CA SER A 200 26.60 -4.08 5.75
C SER A 200 25.59 -4.39 4.64
N GLY A 201 25.50 -5.65 4.22
CA GLY A 201 24.51 -6.13 3.25
C GLY A 201 23.06 -6.03 3.73
N GLU A 202 22.85 -5.99 5.05
CA GLU A 202 21.52 -5.84 5.66
C GLU A 202 21.09 -4.37 5.85
N GLY A 203 21.91 -3.41 5.42
CA GLY A 203 21.56 -1.98 5.42
C GLY A 203 21.98 -1.20 6.67
N PHE A 204 22.84 -1.77 7.54
CA PHE A 204 23.46 -1.05 8.65
C PHE A 204 24.66 -0.21 8.18
N THR A 205 24.89 0.94 8.82
CA THR A 205 25.91 1.90 8.37
C THR A 205 27.25 1.72 9.09
N SER A 206 28.40 1.84 8.40
CA SER A 206 29.71 1.51 8.99
C SER A 206 30.21 2.51 10.04
N ALA A 207 29.78 3.78 10.01
CA ALA A 207 30.03 4.81 11.02
C ALA A 207 29.32 6.10 10.59
N ALA A 208 28.99 6.96 11.56
CA ALA A 208 28.38 8.26 11.35
C ALA A 208 29.25 9.12 10.41
N VAL A 209 28.85 9.21 9.14
CA VAL A 209 29.12 10.45 8.41
C VAL A 209 28.36 11.51 9.22
N PRO A 210 29.00 12.58 9.70
CA PRO A 210 28.24 13.74 10.11
C PRO A 210 27.45 14.10 8.86
N GLU A 211 26.14 13.84 8.87
CA GLU A 211 25.27 14.47 7.90
C GLU A 211 25.59 15.94 8.05
N MET A 212 26.16 16.48 6.97
CA MET A 212 26.72 17.80 6.92
C MET A 212 25.52 18.75 6.99
N ALA A 213 25.01 18.95 8.20
CA ALA A 213 24.29 20.11 8.63
C ALA A 213 25.28 21.30 8.67
N ALA A 214 25.94 21.53 7.53
CA ALA A 214 26.11 22.88 7.05
C ALA A 214 24.75 23.26 6.43
N ALA A 215 23.76 23.45 7.31
CA ALA A 215 22.81 24.50 7.02
C ALA A 215 23.68 25.74 6.79
N SER A 216 23.78 26.16 5.53
CA SER A 216 24.24 27.49 5.17
C SER A 216 23.32 28.47 5.91
N THR A 217 23.65 28.78 7.16
CA THR A 217 23.31 30.05 7.75
C THR A 217 24.17 31.06 7.03
N THR A 218 23.75 31.45 5.84
CA THR A 218 24.18 32.71 5.24
C THR A 218 23.70 33.78 6.20
N LEU A 219 24.62 34.19 7.07
CA LEU A 219 24.54 35.31 7.98
C LEU A 219 23.82 36.46 7.28
N ILE A 220 22.71 36.90 7.89
CA ILE A 220 22.08 38.18 7.63
C ILE A 220 23.19 39.25 7.74
N PRO A 221 23.55 39.98 6.66
CA PRO A 221 24.52 41.04 6.77
C PRO A 221 23.94 42.17 7.61
N ARG A 222 24.56 42.43 8.75
CA ARG A 222 24.27 43.57 9.62
C ARG A 222 24.66 44.85 8.88
N VAL A 223 23.68 45.60 8.39
CA VAL A 223 23.89 46.91 7.76
C VAL A 223 24.45 47.86 8.82
N GLN A 224 25.73 48.22 8.70
CA GLN A 224 26.32 49.34 9.41
C GLN A 224 26.16 50.60 8.55
N THR A 225 25.39 51.55 9.05
CA THR A 225 25.40 52.95 8.60
C THR A 225 26.67 53.63 9.09
N ALA A 226 27.50 54.16 8.19
CA ALA A 226 27.91 55.58 8.17
C ALA A 226 29.04 55.88 7.16
N GLN A 227 28.97 57.10 6.60
CA GLN A 227 30.04 57.98 6.11
C GLN A 227 30.56 57.91 4.65
N ARG A 228 30.04 58.89 3.89
CA ARG A 228 30.61 59.65 2.74
C ARG A 228 31.88 60.43 3.21
N PRO A 229 32.92 60.78 2.37
CA PRO A 229 32.79 61.65 1.19
C PRO A 229 33.79 61.61 0.00
N ALA A 230 33.37 62.36 -1.05
CA ALA A 230 34.08 63.06 -2.15
C ALA A 230 34.76 62.22 -3.27
N ALA A 231 34.26 62.27 -4.53
CA ALA A 231 34.63 63.19 -5.65
C ALA A 231 35.82 62.61 -6.48
N ALA A 232 35.95 62.66 -7.82
CA ALA A 232 35.22 63.18 -8.97
C ALA A 232 35.79 62.49 -10.25
N GLY A 233 35.09 62.52 -11.39
CA GLY A 233 35.67 62.19 -12.70
C GLY A 233 34.70 61.62 -13.75
N PRO A 234 34.46 62.25 -14.92
CA PRO A 234 33.25 62.04 -15.72
C PRO A 234 33.45 61.18 -16.99
N SER A 235 32.41 60.47 -17.45
CA SER A 235 32.26 60.17 -18.88
C SER A 235 30.81 60.21 -19.38
N LYS A 236 30.66 61.15 -20.33
CA LYS A 236 29.71 61.42 -21.40
C LYS A 236 28.56 60.43 -21.71
N GLY A 237 27.39 61.03 -21.97
CA GLY A 237 26.50 60.61 -23.07
C GLY A 237 25.07 60.24 -22.68
N LYS A 238 24.14 61.21 -22.69
CA LYS A 238 22.69 60.95 -22.81
C LYS A 238 22.30 61.06 -24.29
N PRO A 239 21.25 60.35 -24.71
CA PRO A 239 20.09 61.10 -25.17
C PRO A 239 18.80 60.71 -24.42
N LYS A 240 17.92 61.71 -24.30
CA LYS A 240 16.62 61.65 -23.66
C LYS A 240 15.63 60.89 -24.53
N GLN A 241 14.87 59.95 -23.98
CA GLN A 241 13.54 59.60 -24.49
C GLN A 241 12.54 59.44 -23.34
N LYS A 242 11.31 59.89 -23.62
CA LYS A 242 10.20 60.20 -22.70
C LYS A 242 9.51 58.93 -22.14
N PRO A 243 8.72 59.06 -21.05
CA PRO A 243 8.01 57.94 -20.44
C PRO A 243 6.72 57.64 -21.22
N LEU A 244 6.42 56.36 -21.43
CA LEU A 244 5.12 55.93 -21.93
C LEU A 244 4.52 54.90 -20.96
N HIS A 245 3.61 55.40 -20.12
CA HIS A 245 2.58 54.61 -19.45
C HIS A 245 1.57 54.11 -20.51
N TRP A 246 0.77 53.08 -20.15
CA TRP A 246 -0.29 52.39 -20.92
C TRP A 246 0.19 51.35 -21.94
N LEU A 247 -0.35 50.13 -22.06
CA LEU A 247 -1.57 49.48 -21.55
C LEU A 247 -1.40 47.94 -21.76
N PRO A 248 -1.87 47.07 -20.85
CA PRO A 248 -1.97 45.63 -21.07
C PRO A 248 -3.34 45.31 -21.70
N THR A 249 -3.41 45.33 -23.03
CA THR A 249 -4.66 44.99 -23.78
C THR A 249 -4.47 44.00 -24.92
N GLY A 250 -3.25 43.50 -25.15
CA GLY A 250 -2.99 42.48 -26.19
C GLY A 250 -3.30 41.04 -25.75
N ALA A 251 -3.00 40.69 -24.49
CA ALA A 251 -3.09 39.30 -24.02
C ALA A 251 -4.53 38.84 -23.75
N ALA A 252 -5.42 39.73 -23.31
CA ALA A 252 -6.81 39.36 -22.99
C ALA A 252 -7.67 39.13 -24.24
N VAL A 253 -7.43 39.90 -25.32
CA VAL A 253 -8.17 39.75 -26.59
C VAL A 253 -7.83 38.42 -27.26
N LEU A 254 -6.57 37.98 -27.16
CA LEU A 254 -6.11 36.74 -27.78
C LEU A 254 -6.67 35.49 -27.06
N VAL A 255 -6.80 35.55 -25.73
CA VAL A 255 -7.44 34.48 -24.94
C VAL A 255 -8.95 34.42 -25.17
N ALA A 256 -9.62 35.57 -25.29
CA ALA A 256 -11.06 35.61 -25.59
C ALA A 256 -11.36 35.09 -27.01
N LEU A 257 -10.49 35.38 -27.99
CA LEU A 257 -10.64 34.87 -29.36
C LEU A 257 -10.44 33.35 -29.45
N LEU A 258 -9.51 32.80 -28.67
CA LEU A 258 -9.26 31.35 -28.58
C LEU A 258 -10.41 30.61 -27.87
N LEU A 259 -11.01 31.22 -26.84
CA LEU A 259 -12.18 30.65 -26.17
C LEU A 259 -13.43 30.66 -27.06
N LEU A 260 -13.63 31.72 -27.86
CA LEU A 260 -14.77 31.79 -28.78
C LEU A 260 -14.64 30.82 -29.97
N THR A 261 -13.42 30.57 -30.46
CA THR A 261 -13.20 29.58 -31.54
C THR A 261 -13.36 28.14 -31.06
N GLY A 262 -13.03 27.83 -29.80
CA GLY A 262 -13.30 26.52 -29.19
C GLY A 262 -14.79 26.22 -29.03
N ILE A 263 -15.60 27.22 -28.66
CA ILE A 263 -17.06 27.04 -28.49
C ILE A 263 -17.76 26.84 -29.84
N VAL A 264 -17.34 27.53 -30.91
CA VAL A 264 -17.93 27.35 -32.25
C VAL A 264 -17.63 25.96 -32.82
N TYR A 265 -16.45 25.38 -32.55
CA TYR A 265 -16.10 24.03 -33.02
C TYR A 265 -16.86 22.93 -32.26
N ALA A 266 -17.16 23.16 -30.98
CA ALA A 266 -17.96 22.24 -30.16
C ALA A 266 -19.46 22.24 -30.54
N VAL A 267 -19.99 23.37 -31.05
CA VAL A 267 -21.41 23.51 -31.43
C VAL A 267 -21.66 23.19 -32.91
N ALA A 268 -20.65 23.28 -33.77
CA ALA A 268 -20.80 22.99 -35.21
C ALA A 268 -20.66 21.50 -35.59
N SER A 269 -20.32 20.60 -34.64
CA SER A 269 -20.31 19.15 -34.88
C SER A 269 -21.58 18.43 -34.40
N SER A 270 -22.48 19.13 -33.69
CA SER A 270 -23.85 18.69 -33.47
C SER A 270 -24.74 19.22 -34.60
N GLY A 271 -24.71 18.52 -35.74
CA GLY A 271 -25.63 18.76 -36.85
C GLY A 271 -27.00 18.13 -36.57
N SER A 272 -28.02 18.99 -36.47
CA SER A 272 -29.43 18.67 -36.29
C SER A 272 -30.11 18.13 -37.55
N ALA A 273 -31.18 17.32 -37.38
CA ALA A 273 -32.30 17.26 -38.33
C ALA A 273 -33.64 16.98 -37.62
N ASP A 274 -34.46 18.04 -37.63
CA ASP A 274 -35.92 18.18 -37.71
C ASP A 274 -36.94 17.64 -36.68
N GLU A 275 -37.89 18.56 -36.45
CA GLU A 275 -39.06 18.54 -35.58
C GLU A 275 -40.13 17.51 -35.99
N GLY A 276 -40.72 16.86 -34.99
CA GLY A 276 -41.93 16.06 -35.11
C GLY A 276 -42.57 15.82 -33.75
N THR A 277 -43.59 16.63 -33.44
CA THR A 277 -44.42 16.61 -32.23
C THR A 277 -44.98 15.21 -31.91
N LYS A 278 -44.89 14.83 -30.61
CA LYS A 278 -45.84 14.02 -29.77
C LYS A 278 -45.19 12.82 -29.06
N GLY A 279 -45.24 12.86 -27.72
CA GLY A 279 -45.16 11.70 -26.84
C GLY A 279 -43.76 11.37 -26.34
N ALA A 280 -43.42 11.88 -25.15
CA ALA A 280 -42.27 11.43 -24.39
C ALA A 280 -42.47 9.96 -23.96
N ALA A 281 -42.06 9.02 -24.81
CA ALA A 281 -41.59 7.72 -24.38
C ALA A 281 -40.07 7.84 -24.26
N SER A 282 -39.57 7.86 -23.03
CA SER A 282 -38.14 7.71 -22.75
C SER A 282 -37.73 6.31 -23.24
N THR A 283 -37.20 6.24 -24.46
CA THR A 283 -36.52 5.03 -24.94
C THR A 283 -35.21 4.94 -24.19
N ARG A 284 -35.25 4.34 -23.00
CA ARG A 284 -34.08 3.76 -22.37
C ARG A 284 -33.51 2.78 -23.39
N THR A 285 -32.33 3.08 -23.94
CA THR A 285 -31.56 2.08 -24.68
C THR A 285 -31.24 0.98 -23.67
N GLU A 286 -32.09 -0.05 -23.60
CA GLU A 286 -31.79 -1.29 -22.91
C GLU A 286 -30.55 -1.86 -23.59
N THR A 287 -29.39 -1.66 -22.96
CA THR A 287 -28.14 -2.30 -23.36
C THR A 287 -28.38 -3.79 -23.18
N SER A 288 -28.72 -4.46 -24.27
CA SER A 288 -29.01 -5.90 -24.26
C SER A 288 -27.79 -6.64 -23.70
N GLY A 289 -28.02 -7.55 -22.75
CA GLY A 289 -26.93 -8.30 -22.11
C GLY A 289 -26.04 -9.02 -23.13
N VAL A 290 -24.75 -9.13 -22.82
CA VAL A 290 -23.79 -9.87 -23.64
C VAL A 290 -23.80 -11.33 -23.22
N ILE A 291 -23.85 -12.26 -24.17
CA ILE A 291 -23.79 -13.70 -23.88
C ILE A 291 -22.40 -14.23 -24.25
N VAL A 292 -21.69 -14.81 -23.29
CA VAL A 292 -20.39 -15.47 -23.49
C VAL A 292 -20.41 -16.82 -22.78
N ASP A 293 -20.02 -17.90 -23.46
CA ASP A 293 -19.99 -19.27 -22.91
C ASP A 293 -21.32 -19.72 -22.25
N GLY A 294 -22.45 -19.21 -22.75
CA GLY A 294 -23.78 -19.47 -22.21
C GLY A 294 -24.11 -18.68 -20.93
N LEU A 295 -23.24 -17.78 -20.48
CA LEU A 295 -23.47 -16.84 -19.38
C LEU A 295 -23.93 -15.50 -19.94
N THR A 296 -25.01 -14.96 -19.38
CA THR A 296 -25.49 -13.60 -19.70
C THR A 296 -24.84 -12.59 -18.75
N PHE A 297 -24.32 -11.50 -19.31
CA PHE A 297 -23.73 -10.37 -18.61
C PHE A 297 -24.55 -9.11 -18.88
N GLU A 298 -25.31 -8.67 -17.89
CA GLU A 298 -26.10 -7.43 -17.93
C GLU A 298 -25.24 -6.22 -17.57
N PRO A 299 -25.10 -5.22 -18.44
CA PRO A 299 -24.30 -4.03 -18.14
C PRO A 299 -24.88 -3.23 -16.96
N ARG A 300 -23.98 -2.80 -16.07
CA ARG A 300 -24.26 -1.94 -14.91
C ARG A 300 -23.45 -0.63 -14.94
N GLY A 301 -22.98 -0.23 -16.11
CA GLY A 301 -22.29 1.05 -16.32
C GLY A 301 -20.78 0.92 -16.42
N THR A 302 -20.17 2.01 -16.84
CA THR A 302 -18.75 2.09 -17.19
C THR A 302 -18.18 3.45 -16.77
N VAL A 303 -16.95 3.46 -16.27
CA VAL A 303 -16.20 4.67 -15.94
C VAL A 303 -14.82 4.60 -16.60
N THR A 304 -14.35 5.72 -17.13
CA THR A 304 -13.04 5.83 -17.79
C THR A 304 -12.17 6.86 -17.08
N ASP A 305 -10.89 6.56 -16.92
CA ASP A 305 -9.87 7.46 -16.35
C ASP A 305 -8.51 7.27 -17.07
N THR A 306 -7.54 8.12 -16.78
CA THR A 306 -6.15 8.02 -17.23
C THR A 306 -5.16 7.81 -16.09
N ASP A 307 -5.54 8.06 -14.83
CA ASP A 307 -4.72 7.78 -13.64
C ASP A 307 -4.97 6.36 -13.11
N CYS A 308 -4.48 5.35 -13.85
CA CYS A 308 -4.69 3.95 -13.47
C CYS A 308 -4.20 3.60 -12.07
N ALA A 309 -3.13 4.25 -11.58
CA ALA A 309 -2.52 3.95 -10.30
C ALA A 309 -3.41 4.38 -9.13
N ALA A 310 -4.13 5.49 -9.26
CA ALA A 310 -5.08 5.96 -8.26
C ALA A 310 -6.24 4.98 -8.02
N HIS A 311 -6.59 4.18 -9.05
CA HIS A 311 -7.70 3.23 -9.04
C HIS A 311 -7.27 1.78 -8.82
N ALA A 312 -5.99 1.54 -8.55
CA ALA A 312 -5.43 0.21 -8.32
C ALA A 312 -5.11 -0.01 -6.84
N TYR A 313 -4.90 -1.26 -6.45
CA TYR A 313 -4.37 -1.62 -5.14
C TYR A 313 -3.33 -2.74 -5.26
N GLY A 314 -2.57 -2.97 -4.18
CA GLY A 314 -1.56 -4.03 -4.12
C GLY A 314 -0.32 -3.74 -4.98
N ASP A 315 0.30 -4.78 -5.51
CA ASP A 315 1.46 -4.71 -6.39
C ASP A 315 1.10 -4.16 -7.79
N VAL A 316 -0.15 -4.37 -8.25
CA VAL A 316 -0.67 -3.77 -9.49
C VAL A 316 -0.60 -2.23 -9.40
N GLN A 317 -0.98 -1.65 -8.26
CA GLN A 317 -0.84 -0.21 -8.01
C GLN A 317 0.62 0.24 -8.05
N VAL A 318 1.50 -0.44 -7.30
CA VAL A 318 2.93 -0.09 -7.22
C VAL A 318 3.59 -0.15 -8.61
N TRP A 319 3.18 -1.10 -9.44
CA TRP A 319 3.68 -1.20 -10.81
C TRP A 319 3.16 -0.03 -11.68
N LEU A 320 1.87 0.31 -11.58
CA LEU A 320 1.25 1.41 -12.34
C LEU A 320 1.77 2.79 -11.96
N GLU A 321 2.18 2.99 -10.70
CA GLU A 321 2.85 4.24 -10.26
C GLU A 321 4.17 4.49 -11.00
N ARG A 322 4.85 3.41 -11.42
CA ARG A 322 6.13 3.47 -12.13
C ARG A 322 5.95 3.41 -13.65
N ASN A 323 4.90 2.73 -14.11
CA ASN A 323 4.64 2.45 -15.51
C ASN A 323 3.23 2.92 -15.86
N ARG A 324 3.15 4.10 -16.46
CA ARG A 324 1.85 4.72 -16.77
C ARG A 324 1.12 3.97 -17.87
N CYS A 325 -0.15 3.70 -17.63
CA CYS A 325 -1.10 3.39 -18.68
C CYS A 325 -1.46 4.67 -19.45
N SER A 326 -2.06 4.52 -20.63
CA SER A 326 -2.69 5.62 -21.35
C SER A 326 -4.17 5.79 -21.00
N GLU A 327 -4.84 4.72 -20.56
CA GLU A 327 -6.28 4.71 -20.29
C GLU A 327 -6.65 3.52 -19.40
N LEU A 328 -7.63 3.73 -18.52
CA LEU A 328 -8.34 2.72 -17.76
C LEU A 328 -9.84 2.82 -18.04
N VAL A 329 -10.45 1.71 -18.46
CA VAL A 329 -11.91 1.57 -18.52
C VAL A 329 -12.33 0.55 -17.48
N ARG A 330 -13.25 0.91 -16.58
CA ARG A 330 -13.86 0.04 -15.56
C ARG A 330 -15.32 -0.17 -15.91
N ALA A 331 -15.66 -1.35 -16.44
CA ALA A 331 -17.02 -1.73 -16.78
C ALA A 331 -17.60 -2.71 -15.76
N ARG A 332 -18.85 -2.49 -15.38
CA ARG A 332 -19.59 -3.32 -14.43
C ARG A 332 -20.62 -4.16 -15.15
N TYR A 333 -20.75 -5.41 -14.74
CA TYR A 333 -21.79 -6.32 -15.21
C TYR A 333 -22.41 -7.07 -14.04
N GLU A 334 -23.62 -7.59 -14.25
CA GLU A 334 -24.18 -8.65 -13.43
C GLU A 334 -24.40 -9.90 -14.27
N SER A 335 -24.10 -11.05 -13.70
CA SER A 335 -24.46 -12.34 -14.26
C SER A 335 -25.31 -13.12 -13.27
N THR A 336 -26.21 -13.96 -13.77
CA THR A 336 -27.03 -14.85 -12.93
C THR A 336 -26.81 -16.28 -13.36
N THR A 337 -26.42 -17.14 -12.42
CA THR A 337 -26.23 -18.58 -12.64
C THR A 337 -26.89 -19.31 -11.47
N ASP A 338 -27.71 -20.32 -11.75
CA ASP A 338 -28.40 -21.13 -10.74
C ASP A 338 -29.18 -20.30 -9.69
N GLY A 339 -29.77 -19.18 -10.13
CA GLY A 339 -30.52 -18.27 -9.27
C GLY A 339 -29.67 -17.37 -8.37
N LYS A 340 -28.33 -17.51 -8.39
CA LYS A 340 -27.38 -16.63 -7.70
C LYS A 340 -26.91 -15.52 -8.63
N ARG A 341 -26.84 -14.30 -8.10
CA ARG A 341 -26.39 -13.10 -8.82
C ARG A 341 -24.93 -12.83 -8.50
N ALA A 342 -24.09 -12.71 -9.52
CA ALA A 342 -22.71 -12.28 -9.41
C ALA A 342 -22.55 -10.85 -9.95
N ALA A 343 -21.81 -10.02 -9.23
CA ALA A 343 -21.29 -8.75 -9.71
C ALA A 343 -19.92 -8.98 -10.33
N VAL A 344 -19.69 -8.41 -11.51
CA VAL A 344 -18.47 -8.59 -12.29
C VAL A 344 -17.89 -7.22 -12.62
N LEU A 345 -16.65 -6.99 -12.25
CA LEU A 345 -15.87 -5.81 -12.65
C LEU A 345 -14.87 -6.23 -13.71
N VAL A 346 -14.95 -5.61 -14.89
CA VAL A 346 -14.00 -5.76 -15.99
C VAL A 346 -13.21 -4.47 -16.12
N ALA A 347 -11.93 -4.50 -15.77
CA ALA A 347 -11.02 -3.38 -15.90
C ALA A 347 -10.10 -3.59 -17.12
N VAL A 348 -10.12 -2.67 -18.07
CA VAL A 348 -9.26 -2.68 -19.26
C VAL A 348 -8.25 -1.54 -19.16
N LEU A 349 -6.98 -1.89 -19.06
CA LEU A 349 -5.86 -0.96 -19.06
C LEU A 349 -5.21 -0.95 -20.43
N ARG A 350 -5.08 0.22 -21.05
CA ARG A 350 -4.35 0.40 -22.31
C ARG A 350 -2.98 1.00 -22.05
N PHE A 351 -1.96 0.49 -22.73
CA PHE A 351 -0.59 0.96 -22.60
C PHE A 351 -0.06 1.53 -23.91
N PRO A 352 0.91 2.47 -23.85
CA PRO A 352 1.58 2.95 -25.06
C PRO A 352 2.37 1.84 -25.75
N GLU A 353 2.84 0.83 -25.01
CA GLU A 353 3.67 -0.26 -25.51
C GLU A 353 3.11 -1.63 -25.10
N THR A 354 3.22 -2.62 -25.98
CA THR A 354 2.74 -3.99 -25.74
C THR A 354 3.51 -4.72 -24.64
N VAL A 355 4.79 -4.38 -24.45
CA VAL A 355 5.65 -4.97 -23.41
C VAL A 355 5.11 -4.65 -22.02
N LEU A 356 4.65 -3.42 -21.79
CA LEU A 356 4.10 -2.95 -20.53
C LEU A 356 2.84 -3.75 -20.12
N ALA A 357 1.94 -4.02 -21.07
CA ALA A 357 0.77 -4.86 -20.80
C ALA A 357 1.16 -6.30 -20.39
N GLY A 358 2.22 -6.84 -21.00
CA GLY A 358 2.76 -8.16 -20.64
C GLY A 358 3.42 -8.21 -19.26
N GLU A 359 4.19 -7.18 -18.92
CA GLU A 359 4.82 -7.04 -17.61
C GLU A 359 3.78 -6.91 -16.49
N LEU A 360 2.74 -6.08 -16.68
CA LEU A 360 1.68 -5.96 -15.69
C LEU A 360 0.85 -7.24 -15.57
N ASN A 361 0.59 -7.97 -16.66
CA ASN A 361 -0.06 -9.28 -16.58
C ASN A 361 0.73 -10.23 -15.66
N ALA A 362 2.05 -10.29 -15.81
CA ALA A 362 2.90 -11.13 -14.96
C ALA A 362 2.94 -10.68 -13.49
N VAL A 363 2.63 -9.40 -13.21
CA VAL A 363 2.42 -8.92 -11.84
C VAL A 363 1.05 -9.38 -11.33
N ALA A 364 0.00 -9.16 -12.12
CA ALA A 364 -1.39 -9.45 -11.77
C ALA A 364 -1.70 -10.95 -11.62
N ASP A 365 -0.94 -11.83 -12.31
CA ASP A 365 -1.08 -13.28 -12.22
C ASP A 365 -0.57 -13.87 -10.90
N LYS A 366 0.11 -13.07 -10.07
CA LYS A 366 0.63 -13.55 -8.79
C LYS A 366 -0.48 -13.50 -7.73
N PRO A 367 -0.69 -14.57 -6.96
CA PRO A 367 -1.63 -14.53 -5.85
C PRO A 367 -1.37 -13.35 -4.91
N GLY A 368 -2.40 -12.55 -4.64
CA GLY A 368 -2.31 -11.40 -3.73
C GLY A 368 -1.66 -10.14 -4.31
N SER A 369 -1.37 -10.07 -5.61
CA SER A 369 -0.79 -8.88 -6.25
C SER A 369 -1.74 -7.67 -6.31
N GLY A 370 -3.01 -7.84 -5.94
CA GLY A 370 -4.04 -6.82 -6.07
C GLY A 370 -4.60 -6.67 -7.49
N ALA A 371 -5.50 -5.71 -7.67
CA ALA A 371 -6.23 -5.48 -8.92
C ALA A 371 -6.67 -4.00 -9.04
N ILE A 372 -7.68 -3.75 -9.87
CA ILE A 372 -8.34 -2.44 -10.00
C ILE A 372 -9.57 -2.40 -9.09
N ALA A 373 -9.71 -1.32 -8.32
CA ALA A 373 -10.85 -1.11 -7.44
C ALA A 373 -12.10 -0.74 -8.25
N ASP A 374 -13.27 -1.22 -7.80
CA ASP A 374 -14.55 -0.78 -8.34
C ASP A 374 -14.80 0.69 -7.97
N ALA A 375 -15.43 1.46 -8.85
CA ALA A 375 -15.67 2.89 -8.60
C ALA A 375 -16.56 3.18 -7.36
N SER A 376 -17.20 2.16 -6.77
CA SER A 376 -17.97 2.30 -5.53
C SER A 376 -17.10 2.55 -4.32
N THR A 377 -15.83 2.17 -4.35
CA THR A 377 -14.85 2.55 -3.31
C THR A 377 -14.51 4.04 -3.38
N GLU A 378 -14.84 4.70 -4.50
CA GLU A 378 -14.54 6.11 -4.78
C GLU A 378 -15.80 6.98 -4.78
N GLY A 379 -16.93 6.43 -4.33
CA GLY A 379 -18.18 7.17 -4.18
C GLY A 379 -19.13 7.10 -5.38
N ASP A 380 -18.82 6.33 -6.44
CA ASP A 380 -19.76 6.01 -7.50
C ASP A 380 -20.46 4.66 -7.21
N PRO A 381 -21.63 4.66 -6.57
CA PRO A 381 -22.25 3.43 -6.05
C PRO A 381 -22.64 2.46 -7.17
N TRP A 382 -22.60 1.17 -6.86
CA TRP A 382 -23.16 0.15 -7.74
C TRP A 382 -24.64 0.44 -8.04
N PRO A 383 -25.10 0.40 -9.31
CA PRO A 383 -26.47 0.75 -9.62
C PRO A 383 -27.52 -0.12 -8.91
N GLY A 384 -28.60 0.53 -8.47
CA GLY A 384 -29.68 -0.12 -7.75
C GLY A 384 -29.43 -0.17 -6.25
N LYS A 385 -29.91 -1.22 -5.59
CA LYS A 385 -29.80 -1.39 -4.12
C LYS A 385 -28.65 -2.32 -3.70
N ALA A 386 -28.02 -2.98 -4.66
CA ALA A 386 -26.93 -3.91 -4.39
C ALA A 386 -25.67 -3.16 -3.95
N LYS A 387 -24.88 -3.79 -3.08
CA LYS A 387 -23.57 -3.31 -2.63
C LYS A 387 -22.61 -4.49 -2.65
N PRO A 388 -22.14 -4.91 -3.84
CA PRO A 388 -21.16 -5.99 -3.93
C PRO A 388 -19.85 -5.56 -3.25
N PHE A 389 -19.23 -6.50 -2.56
CA PHE A 389 -17.92 -6.33 -1.94
C PHE A 389 -16.93 -7.18 -2.71
N PHE A 390 -15.97 -6.56 -3.39
CA PHE A 390 -14.99 -7.26 -4.23
C PHE A 390 -13.82 -7.89 -3.45
N GLU A 391 -13.96 -8.02 -2.12
CA GLU A 391 -13.02 -8.78 -1.30
C GLU A 391 -13.17 -10.28 -1.57
N SER A 392 -12.05 -11.00 -1.65
CA SER A 392 -12.03 -12.43 -2.00
C SER A 392 -12.72 -12.75 -3.34
N ALA A 393 -12.66 -11.83 -4.30
CA ALA A 393 -13.20 -12.06 -5.64
C ALA A 393 -12.47 -13.20 -6.36
N ALA A 394 -13.22 -13.99 -7.13
CA ALA A 394 -12.60 -14.80 -8.15
C ALA A 394 -12.00 -13.88 -9.22
N PHE A 395 -10.80 -14.21 -9.68
CA PHE A 395 -9.98 -13.32 -10.48
C PHE A 395 -9.58 -13.99 -11.80
N ALA A 396 -9.57 -13.21 -12.88
CA ALA A 396 -9.02 -13.62 -14.16
C ALA A 396 -8.31 -12.43 -14.84
N SER A 397 -7.24 -12.72 -15.56
CA SER A 397 -6.45 -11.75 -16.31
C SER A 397 -6.30 -12.22 -17.76
N GLY A 398 -6.28 -11.28 -18.70
CA GLY A 398 -6.11 -11.58 -20.11
C GLY A 398 -5.54 -10.40 -20.87
N ARG A 399 -4.74 -10.68 -21.91
CA ARG A 399 -4.03 -9.64 -22.67
C ARG A 399 -4.43 -9.66 -24.14
N GLU A 400 -4.67 -8.47 -24.69
CA GLU A 400 -4.92 -8.27 -26.11
C GLU A 400 -4.06 -7.11 -26.62
N GLY A 401 -3.03 -7.41 -27.41
CA GLY A 401 -2.09 -6.40 -27.92
C GLY A 401 -1.41 -5.62 -26.79
N ASN A 402 -1.67 -4.31 -26.76
CA ASN A 402 -1.19 -3.35 -25.75
C ASN A 402 -2.20 -3.12 -24.60
N SER A 403 -3.25 -3.94 -24.52
CA SER A 403 -4.28 -3.85 -23.49
C SER A 403 -4.21 -5.05 -22.56
N LEU A 404 -4.41 -4.80 -21.27
CA LEU A 404 -4.58 -5.80 -20.22
C LEU A 404 -5.99 -5.71 -19.66
N LYS A 405 -6.68 -6.84 -19.56
CA LYS A 405 -8.00 -6.96 -18.95
C LYS A 405 -7.86 -7.73 -17.63
N LEU A 406 -8.34 -7.12 -16.55
CA LEU A 406 -8.42 -7.72 -15.23
C LEU A 406 -9.89 -7.84 -14.83
N VAL A 407 -10.32 -9.02 -14.43
CA VAL A 407 -11.70 -9.33 -14.09
C VAL A 407 -11.78 -9.79 -12.65
N GLN A 408 -12.75 -9.25 -11.92
CA GLN A 408 -13.11 -9.69 -10.57
C GLN A 408 -14.61 -10.06 -10.56
N ALA A 409 -14.94 -11.21 -9.99
CA ALA A 409 -16.32 -11.67 -9.82
C ALA A 409 -16.62 -12.01 -8.35
N VAL A 410 -17.75 -11.51 -7.85
CA VAL A 410 -18.25 -11.78 -6.49
C VAL A 410 -19.74 -12.02 -6.49
N TRP A 411 -20.22 -12.80 -5.52
CA TRP A 411 -21.64 -12.94 -5.26
C TRP A 411 -22.24 -11.65 -4.70
N VAL A 412 -23.48 -11.36 -5.10
CA VAL A 412 -24.26 -10.23 -4.59
C VAL A 412 -25.11 -10.69 -3.41
N GLY A 413 -24.86 -10.12 -2.23
CA GLY A 413 -25.66 -10.37 -1.02
C GLY A 413 -25.26 -11.62 -0.23
N GLU A 414 -24.19 -12.30 -0.63
CA GLU A 414 -23.58 -13.40 0.12
C GLU A 414 -22.04 -13.31 0.02
N PRO A 415 -21.29 -13.89 0.98
CA PRO A 415 -19.83 -13.93 0.91
C PRO A 415 -19.32 -14.68 -0.34
N SER A 416 -18.16 -14.26 -0.84
CA SER A 416 -17.45 -14.92 -1.95
C SER A 416 -16.15 -15.55 -1.47
N THR A 417 -15.66 -16.57 -2.18
CA THR A 417 -14.29 -17.06 -2.05
C THR A 417 -13.60 -17.01 -3.41
N ALA A 418 -12.29 -16.75 -3.42
CA ALA A 418 -11.54 -16.56 -4.65
C ALA A 418 -11.42 -17.86 -5.50
N ASP A 419 -11.63 -19.01 -4.88
CA ASP A 419 -11.59 -20.36 -5.46
C ASP A 419 -12.98 -20.93 -5.79
N ASP A 420 -14.07 -20.15 -5.62
CA ASP A 420 -15.41 -20.56 -6.04
C ASP A 420 -15.39 -20.86 -7.55
N ALA A 421 -15.66 -22.12 -7.90
CA ALA A 421 -15.56 -22.61 -9.27
C ALA A 421 -16.53 -21.87 -10.23
N THR A 422 -17.69 -21.43 -9.74
CA THR A 422 -18.68 -20.73 -10.55
C THR A 422 -18.25 -19.29 -10.79
N LEU A 423 -17.80 -18.58 -9.75
CA LEU A 423 -17.25 -17.22 -9.90
C LEU A 423 -15.98 -17.23 -10.76
N THR A 424 -15.14 -18.26 -10.63
CA THR A 424 -13.95 -18.45 -11.48
C THR A 424 -14.35 -18.63 -12.95
N LYS A 425 -15.39 -19.43 -13.24
CA LYS A 425 -15.92 -19.57 -14.60
C LYS A 425 -16.46 -18.24 -15.14
N ILE A 426 -17.24 -17.52 -14.33
CA ILE A 426 -17.78 -16.19 -14.69
C ILE A 426 -16.65 -15.21 -15.01
N ALA A 427 -15.62 -15.14 -14.16
CA ALA A 427 -14.47 -14.24 -14.36
C ALA A 427 -13.70 -14.57 -15.65
N ASN A 428 -13.45 -15.86 -15.92
CA ASN A 428 -12.78 -16.29 -17.16
C ASN A 428 -13.61 -15.97 -18.40
N SER A 429 -14.91 -16.29 -18.42
CA SER A 429 -15.77 -15.96 -19.56
C SER A 429 -15.88 -14.44 -19.78
N ALA A 430 -15.87 -13.63 -18.72
CA ALA A 430 -15.90 -12.18 -18.85
C ALA A 430 -14.64 -11.58 -19.51
N LEU A 431 -13.53 -12.34 -19.65
CA LEU A 431 -12.37 -11.89 -20.42
C LEU A 431 -12.69 -11.68 -21.90
N GLU A 432 -13.70 -12.36 -22.45
CA GLU A 432 -14.10 -12.26 -23.85
C GLU A 432 -15.06 -11.08 -24.11
N ILE A 433 -15.55 -10.41 -23.05
CA ILE A 433 -16.45 -9.27 -23.20
C ILE A 433 -15.68 -8.10 -23.82
N GLN A 434 -16.19 -7.57 -24.93
CA GLN A 434 -15.66 -6.37 -25.56
C GLN A 434 -16.11 -5.13 -24.78
N VAL A 435 -15.15 -4.45 -24.16
CA VAL A 435 -15.39 -3.20 -23.42
C VAL A 435 -14.88 -2.05 -24.27
N ASN A 436 -15.81 -1.31 -24.86
CA ASN A 436 -15.51 -0.09 -25.62
C ASN A 436 -15.55 1.11 -24.66
N ALA A 437 -14.59 2.03 -24.85
CA ALA A 437 -14.51 3.30 -24.11
C ALA A 437 -15.54 4.32 -24.64
#